data_AF-A0A7X0VRT0-F1
#
_entry.id   AF-A0A7X0VRT0-F1
#
_cell.length_a   1.000
_cell.length_b   1.000
_cell.length_c   1.000
_cell.angle_alpha   90.00
_cell.angle_beta   90.00
_cell.angle_gamma   90.00
#
_symmetry.space_group_name_H-M   'P 1'
#
loop_
_entity.id
_entity.type
_entity.pdbx_description
1 polymer ?
#
loop_
_entity_poly.entity_id
_entity_poly.type
_entity_poly.pdbx_seq_one_letter_code
_entity_poly.pdbx_strand_id
1 'polypeptide(L)'
;MNGSNTSPITSAGMHNLNGTQAAAYCRIRYTSGRDFKRTERQRDVLSALFEKFKDVSITEVPGVITELLPLVKTNLTNTEILSISTKVLGIKNKTIQQARFPEDEDLTSGFENGYYRMRINREATTNKMHKFIYSLE
;
A
#
# COMPACT_ATOMS: atom_id res chain seq x y z
N MET A 1 -4.11 -13.42 15.17
CA MET A 1 -4.08 -11.95 15.37
C MET A 1 -5.52 -11.48 15.57
N ASN A 2 -5.77 -10.54 16.48
CA ASN A 2 -7.10 -9.95 16.75
C ASN A 2 -8.20 -10.95 17.21
N GLY A 3 -7.85 -12.06 17.89
CA GLY A 3 -8.84 -13.04 18.37
C GLY A 3 -9.58 -13.84 17.29
N SER A 4 -9.22 -13.67 16.01
CA SER A 4 -9.83 -14.39 14.89
C SER A 4 -9.26 -15.81 14.72
N ASN A 5 -10.13 -16.77 14.43
CA ASN A 5 -9.77 -18.13 14.03
C ASN A 5 -9.65 -18.19 12.50
N THR A 6 -8.43 -18.17 11.97
CA THR A 6 -8.16 -18.33 10.54
C THR A 6 -7.21 -19.49 10.31
N SER A 7 -7.49 -20.32 9.31
CA SER A 7 -6.58 -21.39 8.91
C SER A 7 -5.28 -20.81 8.33
N PRO A 8 -4.12 -21.41 8.66
CA PRO A 8 -2.84 -20.98 8.12
C PRO A 8 -2.73 -21.34 6.64
N ILE A 9 -1.98 -20.54 5.89
CA ILE A 9 -1.58 -20.84 4.51
C ILE A 9 -0.22 -21.52 4.55
N THR A 10 -0.12 -22.71 3.97
CA THR A 10 1.07 -23.57 4.09
C THR A 10 1.76 -23.87 2.76
N SER A 11 1.19 -23.42 1.64
CA SER A 11 1.73 -23.63 0.30
C SER A 11 1.81 -22.32 -0.50
N ALA A 12 2.76 -22.25 -1.42
CA ALA A 12 2.86 -21.16 -2.38
C ALA A 12 1.72 -21.24 -3.41
N GLY A 13 1.35 -20.09 -3.99
CA GLY A 13 0.33 -20.01 -5.04
C GLY A 13 -0.55 -18.78 -4.90
N MET A 14 -1.60 -18.72 -5.75
CA MET A 14 -2.64 -17.71 -5.67
C MET A 14 -3.64 -18.06 -4.56
N HIS A 15 -3.86 -17.12 -3.65
CA HIS A 15 -4.76 -17.30 -2.51
C HIS A 15 -5.69 -16.10 -2.36
N ASN A 16 -6.95 -16.36 -2.03
CA ASN A 16 -7.88 -15.32 -1.57
C ASN A 16 -7.74 -15.16 -0.05
N LEU A 17 -7.18 -14.03 0.37
CA LEU A 17 -6.90 -13.76 1.78
C LEU A 17 -8.09 -13.08 2.45
N ASN A 18 -8.43 -13.52 3.66
CA ASN A 18 -9.27 -12.73 4.57
C ASN A 18 -8.44 -11.61 5.25
N GLY A 19 -9.11 -10.74 6.04
CA GLY A 19 -8.45 -9.62 6.70
C GLY A 19 -7.30 -10.02 7.63
N THR A 20 -7.44 -11.12 8.36
CA THR A 20 -6.38 -11.62 9.26
C THR A 20 -5.18 -12.14 8.49
N GLN A 21 -5.40 -12.88 7.41
CA GLN A 21 -4.34 -13.40 6.55
C GLN A 21 -3.63 -12.27 5.79
N ALA A 22 -4.36 -11.30 5.24
CA ALA A 22 -3.80 -10.14 4.55
C ALA A 22 -2.94 -9.28 5.51
N ALA A 23 -3.43 -9.02 6.72
CA ALA A 23 -2.67 -8.31 7.74
C ALA A 23 -1.42 -9.08 8.18
N ALA A 24 -1.49 -10.41 8.29
CA ALA A 24 -0.34 -11.25 8.59
C ALA A 24 0.69 -11.21 7.45
N TYR A 25 0.25 -11.30 6.19
CA TYR A 25 1.11 -11.21 5.00
C TYR A 25 1.89 -9.89 4.96
N CYS A 26 1.24 -8.76 5.24
CA CYS A 26 1.88 -7.44 5.35
C CYS A 26 2.89 -7.31 6.49
N ARG A 27 2.88 -8.20 7.49
CA ARG A 27 3.72 -8.14 8.70
C ARG A 27 4.91 -9.08 8.69
N ILE A 28 5.04 -9.93 7.67
CA ILE A 28 6.18 -10.85 7.52
C ILE A 28 7.49 -10.05 7.49
N ARG A 29 8.41 -10.34 8.42
CA ARG A 29 9.66 -9.60 8.62
C ARG A 29 10.93 -10.45 8.46
N TYR A 30 10.92 -11.71 8.87
CA TYR A 30 12.12 -12.56 8.96
C TYR A 30 12.44 -13.31 7.66
N THR A 31 11.99 -12.81 6.52
CA THR A 31 12.37 -13.34 5.20
C THR A 31 13.57 -12.56 4.64
N SER A 32 14.25 -13.12 3.65
CA SER A 32 15.22 -12.37 2.85
C SER A 32 14.60 -11.06 2.32
N GLY A 33 15.43 -10.01 2.20
CA GLY A 33 15.00 -8.69 1.73
C GLY A 33 14.37 -7.75 2.77
N ARG A 34 14.32 -8.14 4.06
CA ARG A 34 14.03 -7.27 5.23
C ARG A 34 12.80 -6.36 5.00
N ASP A 35 12.92 -5.06 5.27
CA ASP A 35 11.83 -4.10 5.21
C ASP A 35 11.38 -3.80 3.77
N PHE A 36 12.28 -3.94 2.80
CA PHE A 36 11.96 -3.72 1.38
C PHE A 36 10.93 -4.74 0.88
N LYS A 37 11.09 -6.01 1.27
CA LYS A 37 10.11 -7.05 0.98
C LYS A 37 8.83 -6.88 1.79
N ARG A 38 8.89 -6.28 2.98
CA ARG A 38 7.67 -5.94 3.73
C ARG A 38 6.86 -4.85 3.03
N THR A 39 7.51 -3.78 2.55
CA THR A 39 6.81 -2.72 1.80
C THR A 39 6.29 -3.21 0.45
N GLU A 40 6.98 -4.15 -0.21
CA GLU A 40 6.48 -4.83 -1.42
C GLU A 40 5.16 -5.55 -1.14
N ARG A 41 5.10 -6.40 -0.11
CA ARG A 41 3.85 -7.11 0.27
C ARG A 41 2.71 -6.18 0.63
N GLN A 42 3.02 -5.04 1.27
CA GLN A 42 2.01 -4.02 1.56
C GLN A 42 1.45 -3.40 0.28
N ARG A 43 2.31 -3.11 -0.71
CA ARG A 43 1.89 -2.65 -2.03
C ARG A 43 1.09 -3.71 -2.78
N ASP A 44 1.45 -4.99 -2.69
CA ASP A 44 0.66 -6.08 -3.28
C ASP A 44 -0.77 -6.09 -2.74
N VAL A 45 -0.93 -5.97 -1.41
CA VAL A 45 -2.26 -5.93 -0.77
C VAL A 45 -3.05 -4.70 -1.19
N LEU A 46 -2.42 -3.51 -1.21
CA LEU A 46 -3.08 -2.28 -1.69
C LEU A 46 -3.49 -2.39 -3.17
N SER A 47 -2.64 -3.00 -4.00
CA SER A 47 -2.93 -3.25 -5.41
C SER A 47 -4.11 -4.21 -5.56
N ALA A 48 -4.12 -5.32 -4.82
CA ALA A 48 -5.23 -6.27 -4.84
C ALA A 48 -6.55 -5.66 -4.33
N LEU A 49 -6.50 -4.75 -3.35
CA LEU A 49 -7.67 -3.99 -2.90
C LEU A 49 -8.17 -3.04 -3.99
N PHE A 50 -7.28 -2.34 -4.68
CA PHE A 50 -7.64 -1.48 -5.80
C PHE A 50 -8.23 -2.27 -6.97
N GLU A 51 -7.65 -3.42 -7.31
CA GLU A 51 -8.16 -4.31 -8.36
C GLU A 51 -9.57 -4.80 -8.05
N LYS A 52 -9.93 -4.98 -6.78
CA LYS A 52 -11.32 -5.25 -6.38
C LYS A 52 -12.21 -4.01 -6.45
N PHE A 53 -11.68 -2.87 -6.01
CA PHE A 53 -12.43 -1.63 -5.95
C PHE A 53 -12.78 -1.08 -7.34
N LYS A 54 -11.88 -1.22 -8.33
CA LYS A 54 -12.03 -0.60 -9.65
C LYS A 54 -13.22 -1.13 -10.47
N ASP A 55 -13.76 -2.28 -10.07
CA ASP A 55 -14.91 -2.95 -10.69
C ASP A 55 -16.21 -2.76 -9.89
N VAL A 56 -16.16 -2.06 -8.75
CA VAL A 56 -17.35 -1.72 -7.93
C VAL A 56 -18.25 -0.75 -8.70
N SER A 57 -19.58 -0.95 -8.63
CA SER A 57 -20.52 -0.01 -9.24
C SER A 57 -20.49 1.33 -8.51
N ILE A 58 -20.60 2.42 -9.27
CA ILE A 58 -20.71 3.78 -8.70
C ILE A 58 -21.85 3.88 -7.67
N THR A 59 -22.93 3.12 -7.85
CA THR A 59 -24.08 3.09 -6.93
C THR A 59 -23.79 2.41 -5.59
N GLU A 60 -22.76 1.54 -5.53
CA GLU A 60 -22.38 0.80 -4.32
C GLU A 60 -21.37 1.58 -3.45
N VAL A 61 -20.67 2.56 -4.04
CA VAL A 61 -19.63 3.36 -3.37
C VAL A 61 -20.09 3.99 -2.05
N PRO A 62 -21.28 4.61 -1.94
CA PRO A 62 -21.73 5.17 -0.66
C PRO A 62 -21.81 4.11 0.44
N GLY A 63 -22.27 2.90 0.13
CA GLY A 63 -22.36 1.79 1.09
C GLY A 63 -20.98 1.34 1.58
N VAL A 64 -20.04 1.19 0.64
CA VAL A 64 -18.64 0.85 0.97
C VAL A 64 -18.01 1.91 1.88
N ILE A 65 -18.22 3.20 1.57
CA ILE A 65 -17.71 4.31 2.39
C ILE A 65 -18.31 4.25 3.81
N THR A 66 -19.62 4.04 3.93
CA THR A 66 -20.29 3.94 5.24
C THR A 66 -19.74 2.80 6.11
N GLU A 67 -19.40 1.66 5.52
CA GLU A 67 -18.84 0.51 6.25
C GLU A 67 -17.38 0.75 6.67
N LEU A 68 -16.57 1.37 5.80
CA LEU A 68 -15.13 1.50 6.02
C LEU A 68 -14.72 2.71 6.86
N LEU A 69 -15.38 3.86 6.70
CA LEU A 69 -14.92 5.10 7.36
C LEU A 69 -14.89 5.06 8.90
N PRO A 70 -15.78 4.33 9.61
CA PRO A 70 -15.63 4.15 11.05
C PRO A 70 -14.30 3.49 11.48
N LEU A 71 -13.63 2.79 10.56
CA LEU A 71 -12.36 2.10 10.80
C LEU A 71 -11.13 2.93 10.41
N VAL A 72 -11.33 4.12 9.82
CA VAL A 72 -10.26 4.95 9.25
C VAL A 72 -10.25 6.33 9.92
N LYS A 73 -9.05 6.82 10.26
CA LYS A 73 -8.86 8.22 10.67
C LYS A 73 -8.28 9.01 9.51
N THR A 74 -8.99 10.04 9.07
CA THR A 74 -8.59 10.90 7.94
C THR A 74 -9.13 12.31 8.15
N ASN A 75 -8.52 13.30 7.49
CA ASN A 75 -9.00 14.67 7.42
C ASN A 75 -9.86 14.93 6.17
N LEU A 76 -10.01 13.95 5.28
CA LEU A 76 -10.92 14.03 4.14
C LEU A 76 -12.37 13.92 4.62
N THR A 77 -13.21 14.80 4.12
CA THR A 77 -14.67 14.73 4.30
C THR A 77 -15.26 13.58 3.48
N ASN A 78 -16.45 13.10 3.88
CA ASN A 78 -17.18 12.06 3.14
C ASN A 78 -17.43 12.46 1.68
N THR A 79 -17.70 13.75 1.43
CA THR A 79 -17.91 14.31 0.08
C THR A 79 -16.64 14.25 -0.76
N GLU A 80 -15.47 14.57 -0.18
CA GLU A 80 -14.18 14.44 -0.89
C GLU A 80 -13.88 12.99 -1.23
N ILE A 81 -14.11 12.07 -0.29
CA ILE A 81 -13.89 10.63 -0.51
C ILE A 81 -14.81 10.11 -1.61
N LEU A 82 -16.10 10.47 -1.61
CA LEU A 82 -17.04 10.10 -2.67
C LEU A 82 -16.63 10.70 -4.03
N SER A 83 -16.21 11.96 -4.05
CA SER A 83 -15.73 12.64 -5.26
C SER A 83 -14.48 11.96 -5.84
N ILE A 84 -13.50 11.63 -5.00
CA ILE A 84 -12.30 10.90 -5.42
C ILE A 84 -12.67 9.50 -5.95
N SER A 85 -13.51 8.77 -5.22
CA SER A 85 -13.94 7.41 -5.56
C SER A 85 -14.62 7.35 -6.94
N THR A 86 -15.59 8.25 -7.16
CA THR A 86 -16.32 8.34 -8.44
C THR A 86 -15.42 8.76 -9.60
N LYS A 87 -14.49 9.70 -9.39
CA LYS A 87 -13.48 10.07 -10.39
C LYS A 87 -12.62 8.88 -10.78
N VAL A 88 -12.10 8.13 -9.81
CA VAL A 88 -11.28 6.93 -10.05
C VAL A 88 -12.04 5.89 -10.87
N LEU A 89 -13.31 5.62 -10.54
CA LEU A 89 -14.15 4.68 -11.30
C LEU A 89 -14.44 5.17 -12.73
N GLY A 90 -14.48 6.49 -12.96
CA GLY A 90 -14.65 7.09 -14.28
C GLY A 90 -13.41 7.10 -15.18
N ILE A 91 -12.21 6.80 -14.65
CA ILE A 91 -10.98 6.72 -15.46
C ILE A 91 -11.05 5.50 -16.39
N LYS A 92 -10.76 5.71 -17.68
CA LYS A 92 -10.74 4.63 -18.69
C LYS A 92 -9.62 3.62 -18.43
N ASN A 93 -8.40 4.11 -18.25
CA ASN A 93 -7.24 3.27 -17.95
C ASN A 93 -6.89 3.33 -16.46
N LYS A 94 -7.40 2.35 -15.70
CA LYS A 94 -7.22 2.27 -14.24
C LYS A 94 -5.95 1.50 -13.87
N THR A 95 -4.80 1.91 -14.39
CA THR A 95 -3.50 1.34 -14.02
C THR A 95 -2.87 2.12 -12.88
N ILE A 96 -2.45 1.44 -11.81
CA ILE A 96 -1.63 2.04 -10.75
C ILE A 96 -0.16 1.96 -11.15
N GLN A 97 0.51 3.11 -11.19
CA GLN A 97 1.97 3.17 -11.18
C GLN A 97 2.48 3.11 -9.74
N GLN A 98 3.58 2.41 -9.53
CA GLN A 98 4.17 2.22 -8.20
C GLN A 98 5.64 2.60 -8.22
N ALA A 99 6.08 3.22 -7.13
CA ALA A 99 7.48 3.50 -6.87
C ALA A 99 7.79 3.25 -5.39
N ARG A 100 9.07 3.07 -5.07
CA ARG A 100 9.57 2.96 -3.70
C ARG A 100 10.69 3.96 -3.52
N PHE A 101 10.56 4.80 -2.51
CA PHE A 101 11.56 5.79 -2.13
C PHE A 101 12.03 5.54 -0.69
N PRO A 102 13.32 5.75 -0.38
CA PRO A 102 14.40 5.99 -1.34
C PRO A 102 14.67 4.75 -2.21
N GLU A 103 15.25 4.98 -3.37
CA GLU A 103 15.80 3.90 -4.20
C GLU A 103 17.08 3.34 -3.58
N ASP A 104 17.50 2.15 -3.98
CA ASP A 104 18.63 1.46 -3.34
C ASP A 104 19.94 2.28 -3.43
N GLU A 105 20.14 3.02 -4.53
CA GLU A 105 21.32 3.88 -4.72
C GLU A 105 21.32 5.15 -3.85
N ASP A 106 20.15 5.61 -3.41
CA ASP A 106 20.00 6.78 -2.54
C ASP A 106 20.00 6.41 -1.05
N LEU A 107 20.22 5.13 -0.75
CA LEU A 107 20.16 4.58 0.58
C LEU A 107 21.51 4.02 1.01
N THR A 108 21.98 4.46 2.17
CA THR A 108 23.08 3.80 2.87
C THR A 108 22.59 3.28 4.20
N SER A 109 23.07 2.10 4.61
CA SER A 109 22.66 1.46 5.85
C SER A 109 23.85 0.94 6.64
N GLY A 110 23.79 1.05 7.96
CA GLY A 110 24.85 0.55 8.84
C GLY A 110 24.43 0.55 10.30
N PHE A 111 25.24 -0.09 11.14
CA PHE A 111 25.10 0.01 12.59
C PHE A 111 25.87 1.23 13.09
N GLU A 112 25.19 2.07 13.85
CA GLU A 112 25.77 3.25 14.48
C GLU A 112 25.26 3.34 15.93
N ASN A 113 26.19 3.34 16.87
CA ASN A 113 25.91 3.31 18.31
C ASN A 113 24.98 2.14 18.73
N GLY A 114 25.17 0.97 18.12
CA GLY A 114 24.37 -0.23 18.41
C GLY A 114 22.99 -0.30 17.72
N TYR A 115 22.60 0.74 16.97
CA TYR A 115 21.32 0.78 16.25
C TYR A 115 21.53 0.66 14.75
N TYR A 116 20.68 -0.12 14.09
CA TYR A 116 20.62 -0.14 12.63
C TYR A 116 20.00 1.17 12.14
N ARG A 117 20.79 1.97 11.40
CA ARG A 117 20.36 3.24 10.82
C ARG A 117 20.37 3.17 9.31
N MET A 118 19.40 3.84 8.72
CA MET A 118 19.32 4.10 7.29
C MET A 118 19.51 5.60 7.07
N ARG A 119 20.43 5.96 6.19
CA ARG A 119 20.70 7.34 5.79
C ARG A 119 20.27 7.49 4.34
N ILE A 120 19.60 8.59 4.06
CA ILE A 120 18.93 8.84 2.78
C ILE A 120 19.61 10.04 2.13
N ASN A 121 19.96 9.94 0.85
CA ASN A 121 20.23 11.11 0.04
C ASN A 121 18.91 11.84 -0.23
N ARG A 122 18.61 12.83 0.61
CA ARG A 122 17.34 13.57 0.58
C ARG A 122 17.14 14.30 -0.72
N GLU A 123 18.18 14.92 -1.26
CA GLU A 123 18.11 15.70 -2.50
C GLU A 123 17.76 14.80 -3.69
N ALA A 124 18.54 13.72 -3.88
CA ALA A 124 18.28 12.77 -4.95
C ALA A 124 16.90 12.11 -4.81
N THR A 125 16.53 11.69 -3.60
CA THR A 125 15.20 11.11 -3.33
C THR A 125 14.07 12.10 -3.67
N THR A 126 14.23 13.37 -3.29
CA THR A 126 13.23 14.42 -3.56
C THR A 126 13.09 14.65 -5.07
N ASN A 127 14.20 14.73 -5.79
CA ASN A 127 14.20 14.90 -7.24
C ASN A 127 13.48 13.72 -7.92
N LYS A 128 13.75 12.48 -7.52
CA LYS A 128 13.09 11.29 -8.07
C LYS A 128 11.59 11.24 -7.74
N MET A 129 11.20 11.64 -6.52
CA MET A 129 9.79 11.76 -6.16
C MET A 129 9.06 12.79 -7.03
N HIS A 130 9.65 13.96 -7.26
CA HIS A 130 9.07 14.98 -8.13
C HIS A 130 8.96 14.50 -9.58
N LYS A 131 9.99 13.84 -10.11
CA LYS A 131 9.94 13.23 -11.45
C LYS A 131 8.82 12.20 -11.56
N PHE A 132 8.68 11.32 -10.57
CA PHE A 132 7.63 10.30 -10.56
C PHE A 132 6.21 10.89 -10.48
N ILE A 133 5.98 11.90 -9.64
CA ILE A 133 4.64 12.45 -9.41
C ILE A 133 4.22 13.42 -10.53
N TYR A 134 5.14 14.28 -10.97
CA TYR A 134 4.82 15.40 -11.86
C TYR A 134 5.29 15.20 -13.30
N SER A 135 6.00 14.10 -13.60
CA SER A 135 6.59 13.86 -14.93
C SER A 135 7.47 15.02 -15.41
N LEU A 136 8.17 15.69 -14.47
CA LEU A 136 9.14 16.74 -14.81
C LEU A 136 10.37 16.07 -15.44
N GLU A 137 10.65 16.36 -16.71
CA GLU A 137 11.89 15.95 -17.39
C GLU A 137 13.12 16.65 -16.78
#